data_AF-A0A138AXG1-F1
#
_entry.id   AF-A0A138AXG1-F1
#
_cell.length_a   1.000
_cell.length_b   1.000
_cell.length_c   1.000
_cell.angle_alpha   90.00
_cell.angle_beta   90.00
_cell.angle_gamma   90.00
#
_symmetry.space_group_name_H-M   'P 1'
#
loop_
_entity.id
_entity.type
_entity.pdbx_description
1 polymer ?
#
loop_
_entity_poly.entity_id
_entity_poly.type
_entity_poly.pdbx_seq_one_letter_code
_entity_poly.pdbx_strand_id
1 'polypeptide(L)'
;MIAAVVAVVVVAAIAGAMVWLSGRSEQEGRNAASTCVRGDLPVHVAAAPALVESLRRVADAFNDSGKVSADYCAKIDVVGVDSPVALAALSGTWDPKLGAAPSVWIPESTVWTARLAAAKPAEVSGQPTSIASSPVVLAVRDSARPAFADVRWLDLPGKQRDLRVALPTEADSDGTYLAAQSVAAAVGRTGGAALSDDAATSPVVTGSLSRWAADAPKSTSAVAALEALTKPGDGIRAVPVTEQQLAAFARGRGEAAPVAVYPTGPTASATYPAAVLDREDTTDAHDRAAADFVAYLTEGDHAKPLAEAGFRVPGQPTPAKTAAVAFGTVEPLASASNAATIALADALTRK
;
A
#
# COMPACT_ATOMS: atom_id res chain seq x y z
N MET A 1 11.34 -58.16 37.91
CA MET A 1 10.39 -57.02 37.86
C MET A 1 10.95 -55.74 38.47
N ILE A 2 11.54 -55.76 39.66
CA ILE A 2 12.04 -54.55 40.35
C ILE A 2 13.10 -53.77 39.52
N ALA A 3 14.07 -54.47 38.91
CA ALA A 3 15.11 -53.82 38.09
C ALA A 3 14.58 -53.10 36.84
N ALA A 4 13.50 -53.61 36.22
CA ALA A 4 12.89 -53.00 35.05
C ALA A 4 12.11 -51.72 35.42
N VAL A 5 11.44 -51.71 36.58
CA VAL A 5 10.73 -50.53 37.08
C VAL A 5 11.71 -49.42 37.44
N VAL A 6 12.84 -49.75 38.08
CA VAL A 6 13.88 -48.76 38.40
C VAL A 6 14.47 -48.12 37.14
N ALA A 7 14.74 -48.90 36.10
CA ALA A 7 15.27 -48.38 34.84
C ALA A 7 14.31 -47.38 34.17
N VAL A 8 13.00 -47.68 34.14
CA VAL A 8 11.99 -46.79 33.55
C VAL A 8 11.85 -45.48 34.33
N VAL A 9 11.90 -45.55 35.66
CA VAL A 9 11.83 -44.35 36.52
C VAL A 9 13.04 -43.46 36.31
N VAL A 10 14.24 -44.03 36.16
CA VAL A 10 15.46 -43.26 35.90
C VAL A 10 15.40 -42.59 34.53
N VAL A 11 14.95 -43.28 33.48
CA VAL A 11 14.81 -42.69 32.14
C VAL A 11 13.77 -41.58 32.11
N ALA A 12 12.63 -41.76 32.79
CA ALA A 12 11.61 -40.72 32.91
C ALA A 12 12.11 -39.49 33.69
N ALA A 13 12.91 -39.68 34.73
CA ALA A 13 13.53 -38.60 35.48
C ALA A 13 14.56 -37.82 34.63
N ILE A 14 15.37 -38.52 33.84
CA ILE A 14 16.35 -37.89 32.94
C ILE A 14 15.64 -37.14 31.80
N ALA A 15 14.60 -37.72 31.20
CA ALA A 15 13.81 -37.05 30.17
C ALA A 15 13.08 -35.82 30.72
N GLY A 16 12.49 -35.93 31.91
CA GLY A 16 11.87 -34.79 32.61
C GLY A 16 12.89 -33.70 32.95
N ALA A 17 14.09 -34.08 33.39
CA ALA A 17 15.18 -33.14 33.66
C ALA A 17 15.68 -32.46 32.38
N MET A 18 15.82 -33.18 31.26
CA MET A 18 16.20 -32.62 29.97
C MET A 18 15.15 -31.64 29.44
N VAL A 19 13.86 -31.96 29.52
CA VAL A 19 12.76 -31.07 29.11
C VAL A 19 12.69 -29.82 30.01
N TRP A 20 12.96 -29.99 31.31
CA TRP A 20 13.00 -28.87 32.26
C TRP A 20 14.23 -27.97 32.05
N LEU A 21 15.39 -28.55 31.76
CA LEU A 21 16.63 -27.83 31.44
C LEU A 21 16.54 -27.13 30.08
N SER A 22 15.94 -27.75 29.06
CA SER A 22 15.74 -27.12 27.75
C SER A 22 14.77 -25.95 27.84
N GLY A 23 13.66 -26.09 28.58
CA GLY A 23 12.71 -24.99 28.82
C GLY A 23 13.34 -23.81 29.56
N ARG A 24 14.26 -24.07 30.51
CA ARG A 24 15.01 -23.03 31.22
C ARG A 24 16.05 -22.35 30.32
N SER A 25 16.75 -23.10 29.47
CA SER A 25 17.74 -22.57 28.54
C SER A 25 17.12 -21.67 27.46
N GLU A 26 15.91 -21.98 26.98
CA GLU A 26 15.17 -21.09 26.09
C GLU A 26 14.73 -19.79 26.79
N GLN A 27 14.40 -19.85 28.08
CA GLN A 27 14.04 -18.67 28.90
C GLN A 27 15.25 -17.81 29.27
N GLU A 28 16.38 -18.41 29.64
CA GLU A 28 17.65 -17.71 29.91
C GLU A 28 18.29 -17.16 28.63
N GLY A 29 18.15 -17.84 27.48
CA GLY A 29 18.55 -17.33 26.17
C GLY A 29 17.73 -16.10 25.73
N ARG A 30 16.41 -16.09 26.01
CA ARG A 30 15.54 -14.90 25.81
C ARG A 30 15.92 -13.74 26.72
N ASN A 31 16.30 -14.02 27.98
CA ASN A 31 16.69 -12.99 28.95
C ASN A 31 18.10 -12.42 28.71
N ALA A 32 19.01 -13.19 28.12
CA ALA A 32 20.34 -12.73 27.72
C ALA A 32 20.31 -12.03 26.34
N ALA A 33 19.37 -12.38 25.47
CA ALA A 33 19.12 -11.67 24.21
C ALA A 33 18.30 -10.38 24.38
N SER A 34 17.69 -10.14 25.55
CA SER A 34 16.86 -8.95 25.84
C SER A 34 17.64 -7.79 26.48
N THR A 35 18.95 -7.86 26.64
CA THR A 35 19.74 -6.71 27.12
C THR A 35 20.00 -5.77 25.96
N CYS A 36 19.09 -4.82 25.74
CA CYS A 36 19.33 -3.64 24.92
C CYS A 36 20.39 -2.78 25.61
N VAL A 37 21.67 -3.14 25.41
CA VAL A 37 22.83 -2.58 26.11
C VAL A 37 22.89 -1.07 25.95
N ARG A 38 22.45 -0.55 24.79
CA ARG A 38 22.42 0.88 24.50
C ARG A 38 21.05 1.54 24.75
N GLY A 39 20.06 0.78 25.23
CA GLY A 39 18.72 1.26 25.56
C GLY A 39 17.73 1.19 24.40
N ASP A 40 16.69 2.02 24.49
CA ASP A 40 15.66 2.15 23.44
C ASP A 40 16.12 3.10 22.34
N LEU A 41 15.78 2.78 21.08
CA LEU A 41 16.04 3.60 19.91
C LEU A 41 14.71 3.92 19.20
N PRO A 42 14.21 5.16 19.23
CA PRO A 42 13.01 5.52 18.50
C PRO A 42 13.25 5.46 16.99
N VAL A 43 12.32 4.85 16.25
CA VAL A 43 12.35 4.75 14.80
C VAL A 43 10.99 5.20 14.26
N HIS A 44 10.99 6.38 13.68
CA HIS A 44 9.79 7.02 13.19
C HIS A 44 9.46 6.56 11.76
N VAL A 45 8.20 6.22 11.51
CA VAL A 45 7.70 5.80 10.21
C VAL A 45 6.64 6.78 9.72
N ALA A 46 6.90 7.47 8.61
CA ALA A 46 5.90 8.25 7.91
C ALA A 46 5.22 7.37 6.86
N ALA A 47 3.91 7.21 6.94
CA ALA A 47 3.16 6.36 6.01
C ALA A 47 1.96 7.09 5.40
N ALA A 48 1.58 6.66 4.19
CA ALA A 48 0.31 7.02 3.59
C ALA A 48 -0.84 6.75 4.57
N PRO A 49 -1.81 7.67 4.74
CA PRO A 49 -2.87 7.56 5.75
C PRO A 49 -3.63 6.21 5.73
N ALA A 50 -3.82 5.63 4.56
CA ALA A 50 -4.51 4.34 4.38
C ALA A 50 -3.81 3.14 5.08
N LEU A 51 -2.50 3.23 5.33
CA LEU A 51 -1.70 2.17 5.95
C LEU A 51 -1.60 2.30 7.48
N VAL A 52 -1.79 3.51 8.03
CA VAL A 52 -1.39 3.88 9.40
C VAL A 52 -1.91 2.91 10.44
N GLU A 53 -3.21 2.66 10.48
CA GLU A 53 -3.83 1.78 11.48
C GLU A 53 -3.33 0.33 11.40
N SER A 54 -3.03 -0.14 10.19
CA SER A 54 -2.53 -1.50 9.99
C SER A 54 -1.06 -1.60 10.37
N LEU A 55 -0.25 -0.61 9.97
CA LEU A 55 1.16 -0.53 10.31
C LEU A 55 1.38 -0.33 11.80
N ARG A 56 0.51 0.39 12.51
CA ARG A 56 0.55 0.51 13.97
C ARG A 56 0.43 -0.86 14.63
N ARG A 57 -0.52 -1.70 14.20
CA ARG A 57 -0.62 -3.08 14.72
C ARG A 57 0.63 -3.91 14.46
N VAL A 58 1.28 -3.72 13.31
CA VAL A 58 2.56 -4.41 13.01
C VAL A 58 3.70 -3.85 13.87
N ALA A 59 3.76 -2.53 14.03
CA ALA A 59 4.75 -1.84 14.86
C ALA A 59 4.64 -2.26 16.34
N ASP A 60 3.42 -2.35 16.88
CA ASP A 60 3.18 -2.86 18.24
C ASP A 60 3.72 -4.29 18.40
N ALA A 61 3.40 -5.18 17.46
CA ALA A 61 3.92 -6.55 17.48
C ALA A 61 5.47 -6.61 17.36
N PHE A 62 6.07 -5.72 16.55
CA PHE A 62 7.52 -5.62 16.45
C PHE A 62 8.14 -5.13 17.76
N ASN A 63 7.56 -4.09 18.37
CA ASN A 63 8.03 -3.49 19.63
C ASN A 63 7.95 -4.50 20.80
N ASP A 64 6.96 -5.38 20.77
CA ASP A 64 6.73 -6.44 21.76
C ASP A 64 7.58 -7.70 21.50
N SER A 65 8.14 -7.87 20.29
CA SER A 65 8.94 -9.04 19.93
C SER A 65 10.27 -9.15 20.70
N GLY A 66 10.75 -8.04 21.27
CA GLY A 66 12.06 -7.97 21.93
C GLY A 66 13.24 -8.08 20.96
N LYS A 67 13.03 -7.88 19.66
CA LYS A 67 14.10 -7.91 18.65
C LYS A 67 15.11 -6.79 18.92
N VAL A 68 16.36 -7.17 19.14
CA VAL A 68 17.49 -6.24 19.33
C VAL A 68 18.11 -5.91 17.98
N SER A 69 18.20 -4.62 17.65
CA SER A 69 18.88 -4.13 16.46
C SER A 69 20.07 -3.28 16.87
N ALA A 70 21.29 -3.71 16.49
CA ALA A 70 22.53 -3.02 16.80
C ALA A 70 22.67 -2.64 18.30
N ASP A 71 22.41 -3.57 19.21
CA ASP A 71 22.45 -3.38 20.67
C ASP A 71 21.38 -2.43 21.26
N TYR A 72 20.41 -2.00 20.44
CA TYR A 72 19.25 -1.21 20.84
C TYR A 72 17.95 -2.02 20.78
N CYS A 73 16.99 -1.63 21.61
CA CYS A 73 15.58 -1.98 21.49
C CYS A 73 14.92 -0.96 20.56
N ALA A 74 14.73 -1.29 19.28
CA ALA A 74 14.05 -0.41 18.36
C ALA A 74 12.58 -0.22 18.79
N LYS A 75 12.11 1.03 18.82
CA LYS A 75 10.74 1.42 19.15
C LYS A 75 10.14 2.12 17.94
N ILE A 76 9.30 1.39 17.22
CA ILE A 76 8.66 1.86 16.00
C ILE A 76 7.41 2.65 16.35
N ASP A 77 7.29 3.86 15.81
CA ASP A 77 6.04 4.63 15.81
C ASP A 77 5.67 5.04 14.39
N VAL A 78 4.36 5.02 14.11
CA VAL A 78 3.82 5.27 12.77
C VAL A 78 2.91 6.50 12.77
N VAL A 79 3.26 7.45 11.91
CA VAL A 79 2.51 8.69 11.67
C VAL A 79 1.97 8.74 10.24
N GLY A 80 0.76 9.27 10.10
CA GLY A 80 0.14 9.48 8.80
C GLY A 80 0.56 10.82 8.21
N VAL A 81 1.18 10.81 7.04
CA VAL A 81 1.52 12.03 6.28
C VAL A 81 1.19 11.79 4.81
N ASP A 82 0.41 12.69 4.21
CA ASP A 82 0.09 12.63 2.79
C ASP A 82 1.38 12.64 1.96
N SER A 83 1.52 11.75 0.98
CA SER A 83 2.78 11.63 0.22
C SER A 83 3.25 12.90 -0.47
N PRO A 84 2.39 13.79 -1.03
CA PRO A 84 2.85 15.08 -1.53
C PRO A 84 3.47 15.96 -0.44
N VAL A 85 2.90 15.95 0.77
CA VAL A 85 3.38 16.71 1.92
C VAL A 85 4.68 16.11 2.45
N ALA A 86 4.74 14.78 2.60
CA ALA A 86 5.94 14.06 3.01
C ALA A 86 7.09 14.27 2.00
N LEU A 87 6.82 14.17 0.69
CA LEU A 87 7.82 14.43 -0.34
C LEU A 87 8.38 15.85 -0.24
N ALA A 88 7.53 16.85 -0.07
CA ALA A 88 7.96 18.24 0.05
C ALA A 88 8.83 18.46 1.29
N ALA A 89 8.46 17.86 2.43
CA ALA A 89 9.23 17.93 3.67
C ALA A 89 10.58 17.20 3.58
N LEU A 90 10.60 15.98 3.02
CA LEU A 90 11.81 15.18 2.83
C LEU A 90 12.77 15.79 1.79
N SER A 91 12.23 16.39 0.72
CA SER A 91 13.04 17.07 -0.30
C SER A 91 13.62 18.41 0.20
N GLY A 92 13.15 18.92 1.34
CA GLY A 92 13.59 20.17 1.94
C GLY A 92 14.07 19.97 3.38
N THR A 93 13.64 20.87 4.26
CA THR A 93 13.79 20.74 5.71
C THR A 93 12.52 20.11 6.28
N TRP A 94 12.67 19.04 7.05
CA TRP A 94 11.54 18.39 7.71
C TRP A 94 10.89 19.34 8.74
N ASP A 95 9.59 19.62 8.58
CA ASP A 95 8.82 20.44 9.52
C ASP A 95 8.45 19.60 10.76
N PRO A 96 8.91 19.96 11.98
CA PRO A 96 8.56 19.24 13.20
C PRO A 96 7.05 19.16 13.49
N LYS A 97 6.22 20.00 12.87
CA LYS A 97 4.75 19.91 12.98
C LYS A 97 4.18 18.65 12.34
N LEU A 98 4.90 18.03 11.40
CA LEU A 98 4.53 16.75 10.80
C LEU A 98 4.87 15.54 11.71
N GLY A 99 5.47 15.81 12.88
CA GLY A 99 6.01 14.81 13.78
C GLY A 99 7.52 14.74 13.71
N ALA A 100 8.09 13.76 14.40
CA ALA A 100 9.51 13.49 14.32
C ALA A 100 9.90 13.03 12.91
N ALA A 101 11.14 13.34 12.54
CA ALA A 101 11.72 12.96 11.27
C ALA A 101 11.71 11.44 11.08
N PRO A 102 11.14 10.92 9.97
CA PRO A 102 11.05 9.49 9.74
C PRO A 102 12.40 8.88 9.33
N SER A 103 12.67 7.67 9.80
CA SER A 103 13.72 6.78 9.27
C SER A 103 13.16 5.83 8.19
N VAL A 104 11.83 5.68 8.12
CA VAL A 104 11.15 4.92 7.06
C VAL A 104 10.01 5.75 6.48
N TRP A 105 9.93 5.80 5.16
CA TRP A 105 8.81 6.41 4.45
C TRP A 105 8.08 5.40 3.57
N ILE A 106 6.75 5.33 3.70
CA ILE A 106 5.89 4.41 2.96
C ILE A 106 4.76 5.19 2.26
N PRO A 107 5.01 5.79 1.08
CA PRO A 107 4.00 6.53 0.33
C PRO A 107 3.00 5.61 -0.40
N GLU A 108 1.98 6.16 -1.06
CA GLU A 108 0.98 5.35 -1.79
C GLU A 108 1.57 4.62 -3.01
N SER A 109 2.67 5.12 -3.57
CA SER A 109 3.25 4.58 -4.80
C SER A 109 4.74 4.82 -4.94
N THR A 110 5.37 3.99 -5.77
CA THR A 110 6.77 4.09 -6.22
C THR A 110 7.11 5.38 -6.96
N VAL A 111 6.12 6.11 -7.47
CA VAL A 111 6.31 7.43 -8.08
C VAL A 111 6.86 8.42 -7.05
N TRP A 112 6.37 8.37 -5.81
CA TRP A 112 6.79 9.28 -4.75
C TRP A 112 8.23 9.03 -4.29
N THR A 113 8.60 7.76 -4.08
CA THR A 113 9.98 7.40 -3.72
C THR A 113 10.96 7.69 -4.85
N ALA A 114 10.56 7.49 -6.11
CA ALA A 114 11.38 7.85 -7.26
C ALA A 114 11.59 9.37 -7.38
N ARG A 115 10.59 10.20 -7.05
CA ARG A 115 10.73 11.66 -7.01
C ARG A 115 11.69 12.10 -5.91
N LEU A 116 11.61 11.50 -4.73
CA LEU A 116 12.56 11.78 -3.66
C LEU A 116 13.98 11.38 -4.07
N ALA A 117 14.17 10.17 -4.61
CA ALA A 117 15.47 9.71 -5.08
C ALA A 117 16.05 10.61 -6.21
N ALA A 118 15.20 11.19 -7.06
CA ALA A 118 15.64 12.14 -8.08
C ALA A 118 16.00 13.53 -7.51
N ALA A 119 15.28 14.00 -6.49
CA ALA A 119 15.50 15.31 -5.87
C ALA A 119 16.66 15.29 -4.86
N LYS A 120 16.77 14.22 -4.07
CA LYS A 120 17.79 13.97 -3.05
C LYS A 120 18.20 12.48 -3.05
N PRO A 121 19.09 12.06 -3.95
CA PRO A 121 19.51 10.66 -4.05
C PRO A 121 20.12 10.09 -2.76
N ALA A 122 20.83 10.93 -1.99
CA ALA A 122 21.45 10.52 -0.72
C ALA A 122 20.42 10.23 0.39
N GLU A 123 19.17 10.67 0.24
CA GLU A 123 18.16 10.53 1.30
C GLU A 123 17.44 9.17 1.28
N VAL A 124 17.67 8.36 0.25
CA VAL A 124 17.04 7.04 0.11
C VAL A 124 18.11 5.95 0.17
N SER A 125 18.03 5.11 1.20
CA SER A 125 18.91 3.96 1.35
C SER A 125 18.40 2.78 0.54
N GLY A 126 19.20 2.33 -0.43
CA GLY A 126 18.90 1.16 -1.25
C GLY A 126 17.67 1.33 -2.16
N GLN A 127 17.01 0.21 -2.45
CA GLN A 127 15.77 0.21 -3.26
C GLN A 127 14.56 0.01 -2.36
N PRO A 128 13.51 0.86 -2.49
CA PRO A 128 12.28 0.68 -1.73
C PRO A 128 11.61 -0.67 -2.00
N THR A 129 11.08 -1.30 -0.95
CA THR A 129 10.44 -2.62 -1.02
C THR A 129 8.93 -2.49 -0.97
N SER A 130 8.20 -2.98 -1.98
CA SER A 130 6.73 -2.97 -1.96
C SER A 130 6.21 -3.95 -0.90
N ILE A 131 5.56 -3.41 0.14
CA ILE A 131 4.99 -4.21 1.24
C ILE A 131 3.52 -4.57 1.02
N ALA A 132 2.86 -3.86 0.12
CA ALA A 132 1.44 -4.01 -0.17
C ALA A 132 1.13 -3.45 -1.55
N SER A 133 0.01 -3.89 -2.11
CA SER A 133 -0.53 -3.32 -3.34
C SER A 133 -2.05 -3.21 -3.28
N SER A 134 -2.59 -2.28 -4.06
CA SER A 134 -4.03 -2.10 -4.23
C SER A 134 -4.31 -1.71 -5.67
N PRO A 135 -4.76 -2.66 -6.52
CA PRO A 135 -5.12 -2.38 -7.90
C PRO A 135 -6.24 -1.34 -7.99
N VAL A 136 -6.19 -0.53 -9.05
CA VAL A 136 -7.32 0.37 -9.34
C VAL A 136 -8.51 -0.42 -9.86
N VAL A 137 -9.69 -0.08 -9.36
CA VAL A 137 -10.99 -0.63 -9.78
C VAL A 137 -11.96 0.52 -10.05
N LEU A 138 -13.07 0.22 -10.70
CA LEU A 138 -14.20 1.13 -10.72
C LEU A 138 -15.13 0.77 -9.57
N ALA A 139 -15.33 1.68 -8.62
CA ALA A 139 -16.45 1.59 -7.70
C ALA A 139 -17.71 1.98 -8.48
N VAL A 140 -18.61 1.03 -8.68
CA VAL A 140 -19.82 1.19 -9.49
C VAL A 140 -21.04 1.09 -8.59
N ARG A 141 -22.03 1.96 -8.83
CA ARG A 141 -23.34 1.83 -8.19
C ARG A 141 -23.95 0.48 -8.56
N ASP A 142 -24.51 -0.23 -7.58
CA ASP A 142 -25.09 -1.55 -7.80
C ASP A 142 -26.08 -1.61 -8.98
N SER A 143 -27.01 -0.65 -9.06
CA SER A 143 -27.99 -0.56 -10.16
C SER A 143 -27.39 -0.24 -11.53
N ALA A 144 -26.15 0.27 -11.59
CA ALA A 144 -25.46 0.57 -12.83
C ALA A 144 -24.54 -0.57 -13.30
N ARG A 145 -24.32 -1.62 -12.49
CA ARG A 145 -23.41 -2.73 -12.82
C ARG A 145 -23.58 -3.31 -14.22
N PRO A 146 -24.80 -3.55 -14.76
CA PRO A 146 -24.96 -4.14 -16.08
C PRO A 146 -24.31 -3.31 -17.21
N ALA A 147 -24.24 -1.99 -17.07
CA ALA A 147 -23.61 -1.11 -18.06
C ALA A 147 -22.07 -1.24 -18.09
N PHE A 148 -21.48 -1.80 -17.03
CA PHE A 148 -20.05 -2.02 -16.88
C PHE A 148 -19.65 -3.49 -17.08
N ALA A 149 -20.58 -4.36 -17.47
CA ALA A 149 -20.27 -5.74 -17.82
C ALA A 149 -19.23 -5.78 -18.95
N ASP A 150 -18.18 -6.58 -18.76
CA ASP A 150 -17.08 -6.79 -19.72
C ASP A 150 -16.38 -5.51 -20.21
N VAL A 151 -16.46 -4.43 -19.42
CA VAL A 151 -15.81 -3.17 -19.76
C VAL A 151 -14.29 -3.34 -19.77
N ARG A 152 -13.61 -2.74 -20.74
CA ARG A 152 -12.16 -2.72 -20.83
C ARG A 152 -11.65 -1.32 -20.50
N TRP A 153 -10.42 -1.20 -20.01
CA TRP A 153 -9.81 0.12 -19.81
C TRP A 153 -9.87 1.00 -21.08
N LEU A 154 -9.66 0.40 -22.25
CA LEU A 154 -9.72 1.09 -23.55
C LEU A 154 -11.10 1.67 -23.89
N ASP A 155 -12.18 1.12 -23.34
CA ASP A 155 -13.54 1.51 -23.69
C ASP A 155 -14.01 2.74 -22.89
N LEU A 156 -13.39 3.04 -21.73
CA LEU A 156 -13.88 4.06 -20.81
C LEU A 156 -13.96 5.47 -21.45
N PRO A 157 -12.92 5.97 -22.15
CA PRO A 157 -13.00 7.28 -22.79
C PRO A 157 -14.14 7.39 -23.81
N GLY A 158 -14.34 6.33 -24.62
CA GLY A 158 -15.36 6.31 -25.67
C GLY A 158 -16.79 6.17 -25.15
N LYS A 159 -16.98 5.54 -23.98
CA LYS A 159 -18.29 5.31 -23.37
C LYS A 159 -18.61 6.28 -22.23
N GLN A 160 -17.82 7.32 -22.01
CA GLN A 160 -17.90 8.16 -20.82
C GLN A 160 -19.28 8.79 -20.58
N ARG A 161 -19.97 9.22 -21.65
CA ARG A 161 -21.32 9.80 -21.55
C ARG A 161 -22.37 8.82 -21.03
N ASP A 162 -22.21 7.54 -21.35
CA ASP A 162 -23.11 6.47 -20.92
C ASP A 162 -22.70 5.93 -19.54
N LEU A 163 -21.40 5.78 -19.30
CA LEU A 163 -20.85 5.22 -18.07
C LEU A 163 -20.81 6.23 -16.93
N ARG A 164 -20.78 7.54 -17.19
CA ARG A 164 -20.83 8.62 -16.18
C ARG A 164 -19.81 8.37 -15.05
N VAL A 165 -18.57 8.08 -15.42
CA VAL A 165 -17.47 7.84 -14.48
C VAL A 165 -16.95 9.18 -13.97
N ALA A 166 -17.14 9.50 -12.69
CA ALA A 166 -16.54 10.70 -12.10
C ALA A 166 -15.02 10.53 -12.00
N LEU A 167 -14.27 11.58 -12.34
CA LEU A 167 -12.80 11.59 -12.33
C LEU A 167 -12.30 12.72 -11.43
N PRO A 168 -12.41 12.57 -10.10
CA PRO A 168 -11.83 13.56 -9.18
C PRO A 168 -10.30 13.61 -9.40
N THR A 169 -9.72 14.81 -9.40
CA THR A 169 -8.28 15.04 -9.60
C THR A 169 -7.64 15.80 -8.43
N GLU A 170 -8.44 16.17 -7.43
CA GLU A 170 -8.01 16.92 -6.25
C GLU A 170 -7.72 15.94 -5.09
N ALA A 171 -8.27 16.16 -3.89
CA ALA A 171 -8.02 15.31 -2.73
C ALA A 171 -8.40 13.84 -2.96
N ASP A 172 -7.58 12.92 -2.42
CA ASP A 172 -7.78 11.46 -2.44
C ASP A 172 -7.99 10.85 -3.83
N SER A 173 -7.39 11.43 -4.86
CA SER A 173 -7.69 11.13 -6.28
C SER A 173 -6.75 10.13 -6.96
N ASP A 174 -5.97 9.37 -6.19
CA ASP A 174 -5.00 8.40 -6.71
C ASP A 174 -5.65 7.36 -7.65
N GLY A 175 -6.88 6.95 -7.35
CA GLY A 175 -7.65 6.06 -8.22
C GLY A 175 -7.80 6.59 -9.63
N THR A 176 -8.08 7.89 -9.80
CA THR A 176 -8.20 8.52 -11.13
C THR A 176 -6.89 8.47 -11.89
N TYR A 177 -5.76 8.76 -11.23
CA TYR A 177 -4.45 8.75 -11.87
C TYR A 177 -3.98 7.34 -12.24
N LEU A 178 -4.25 6.34 -11.39
CA LEU A 178 -3.98 4.92 -11.68
C LEU A 178 -4.86 4.41 -12.84
N ALA A 179 -6.14 4.80 -12.86
CA ALA A 179 -7.03 4.44 -13.96
C ALA A 179 -6.57 5.08 -15.27
N ALA A 180 -6.11 6.33 -15.25
CA ALA A 180 -5.54 6.98 -16.43
C ALA A 180 -4.27 6.30 -16.94
N GLN A 181 -3.41 5.78 -16.07
CA GLN A 181 -2.29 4.92 -16.48
C GLN A 181 -2.76 3.65 -17.19
N SER A 182 -3.80 3.00 -16.67
CA SER A 182 -4.38 1.79 -17.26
C SER A 182 -5.01 2.05 -18.63
N VAL A 183 -5.76 3.16 -18.76
CA VAL A 183 -6.31 3.63 -20.04
C VAL A 183 -5.20 3.98 -21.02
N ALA A 184 -4.17 4.73 -20.58
CA ALA A 184 -3.06 5.13 -21.43
C ALA A 184 -2.23 3.93 -21.92
N ALA A 185 -1.99 2.95 -21.06
CA ALA A 185 -1.34 1.70 -21.42
C ALA A 185 -2.16 0.89 -22.44
N ALA A 186 -3.48 0.83 -22.26
CA ALA A 186 -4.37 0.17 -23.21
C ALA A 186 -4.40 0.88 -24.58
N VAL A 187 -4.47 2.22 -24.58
CA VAL A 187 -4.41 3.05 -25.81
C VAL A 187 -3.05 2.93 -26.51
N GLY A 188 -1.97 2.96 -25.73
CA GLY A 188 -0.59 2.77 -26.21
C GLY A 188 -0.25 1.32 -26.58
N ARG A 189 -1.13 0.37 -26.27
CA ARG A 189 -0.97 -1.08 -26.51
C ARG A 189 0.33 -1.65 -25.93
N THR A 190 0.63 -1.32 -24.67
CA THR A 190 1.88 -1.74 -24.02
C THR A 190 1.92 -3.21 -23.59
N GLY A 191 0.77 -3.89 -23.54
CA GLY A 191 0.68 -5.29 -23.11
C GLY A 191 1.21 -5.54 -21.69
N GLY A 192 0.94 -4.61 -20.77
CA GLY A 192 1.40 -4.69 -19.37
C GLY A 192 2.77 -4.07 -19.11
N ALA A 193 3.55 -3.76 -20.16
CA ALA A 193 4.80 -3.03 -20.00
C ALA A 193 4.55 -1.57 -19.58
N ALA A 194 5.56 -0.97 -18.96
CA ALA A 194 5.54 0.43 -18.56
C ALA A 194 5.33 1.33 -19.79
N LEU A 195 4.48 2.35 -19.64
CA LEU A 195 4.26 3.34 -20.69
C LEU A 195 5.52 4.18 -20.87
N SER A 196 6.03 4.28 -22.10
CA SER A 196 7.17 5.15 -22.41
C SER A 196 6.76 6.63 -22.38
N ASP A 197 7.75 7.51 -22.17
CA ASP A 197 7.53 8.96 -22.12
C ASP A 197 6.97 9.50 -23.44
N ASP A 198 7.47 9.00 -24.58
CA ASP A 198 6.96 9.35 -25.92
C ASP A 198 5.50 8.90 -26.11
N ALA A 199 5.15 7.71 -25.63
CA ALA A 199 3.77 7.22 -25.73
C ALA A 199 2.84 8.02 -24.82
N ALA A 200 3.28 8.36 -23.61
CA ALA A 200 2.51 9.15 -22.64
C ALA A 200 2.17 10.56 -23.14
N THR A 201 3.07 11.16 -23.92
CA THR A 201 2.88 12.50 -24.50
C THR A 201 2.24 12.48 -25.88
N SER A 202 2.02 11.30 -26.47
CA SER A 202 1.44 11.17 -27.80
C SER A 202 0.04 11.80 -27.90
N PRO A 203 -0.34 12.39 -29.05
CA PRO A 203 -1.68 12.97 -29.25
C PRO A 203 -2.83 11.96 -29.04
N VAL A 204 -2.56 10.67 -29.31
CA VAL A 204 -3.56 9.60 -29.17
C VAL A 204 -3.87 9.34 -27.69
N VAL A 205 -2.84 9.24 -26.84
CA VAL A 205 -3.01 9.02 -25.40
C VAL A 205 -3.59 10.26 -24.74
N THR A 206 -2.95 11.42 -24.94
CA THR A 206 -3.38 12.68 -24.32
C THR A 206 -4.79 13.06 -24.75
N GLY A 207 -5.12 12.99 -26.05
CA GLY A 207 -6.46 13.27 -26.55
C GLY A 207 -7.53 12.27 -26.08
N SER A 208 -7.15 11.03 -25.75
CA SER A 208 -8.09 10.07 -25.17
C SER A 208 -8.39 10.39 -23.70
N LEU A 209 -7.37 10.71 -22.90
CA LEU A 209 -7.56 11.12 -21.51
C LEU A 209 -8.32 12.45 -21.38
N SER A 210 -7.98 13.45 -22.20
CA SER A 210 -8.68 14.74 -22.17
C SER A 210 -10.16 14.60 -22.56
N ARG A 211 -10.49 13.75 -23.55
CA ARG A 211 -11.90 13.44 -23.87
C ARG A 211 -12.62 12.72 -22.74
N TRP A 212 -11.92 11.79 -22.07
CA TRP A 212 -12.49 11.08 -20.93
C TRP A 212 -12.82 12.04 -19.76
N ALA A 213 -11.92 12.98 -19.49
CA ALA A 213 -12.11 14.01 -18.46
C ALA A 213 -13.16 15.06 -18.82
N ALA A 214 -13.21 15.52 -20.07
CA ALA A 214 -14.13 16.58 -20.50
C ALA A 214 -15.62 16.24 -20.29
N ASP A 215 -15.99 14.97 -20.53
CA ASP A 215 -17.36 14.48 -20.37
C ASP A 215 -17.62 13.88 -18.97
N ALA A 216 -16.67 13.98 -18.03
CA ALA A 216 -16.80 13.40 -16.70
C ALA A 216 -17.75 14.20 -15.79
N PRO A 217 -18.65 13.54 -15.04
CA PRO A 217 -19.39 14.19 -13.97
C PRO A 217 -18.43 14.83 -12.95
N LYS A 218 -18.78 16.04 -12.49
CA LYS A 218 -17.97 16.73 -11.47
C LYS A 218 -18.08 16.04 -10.11
N SER A 219 -16.95 15.91 -9.44
CA SER A 219 -16.85 15.53 -8.02
C SER A 219 -15.71 16.32 -7.37
N THR A 220 -15.85 16.64 -6.09
CA THR A 220 -14.85 17.37 -5.31
C THR A 220 -13.75 16.45 -4.75
N SER A 221 -14.03 15.16 -4.58
CA SER A 221 -13.06 14.15 -4.14
C SER A 221 -13.51 12.73 -4.48
N ALA A 222 -12.63 11.74 -4.31
CA ALA A 222 -13.02 10.33 -4.43
C ALA A 222 -14.04 9.91 -3.37
N VAL A 223 -13.89 10.39 -2.13
CA VAL A 223 -14.85 10.09 -1.04
C VAL A 223 -16.23 10.68 -1.34
N ALA A 224 -16.30 11.92 -1.84
CA ALA A 224 -17.57 12.54 -2.22
C ALA A 224 -18.26 11.77 -3.36
N ALA A 225 -17.49 11.28 -4.33
CA ALA A 225 -18.03 10.44 -5.40
C ALA A 225 -18.52 9.08 -4.88
N LEU A 226 -17.77 8.41 -3.99
CA LEU A 226 -18.19 7.17 -3.34
C LEU A 226 -19.50 7.36 -2.55
N GLU A 227 -19.63 8.45 -1.79
CA GLU A 227 -20.87 8.79 -1.08
C GLU A 227 -22.02 9.12 -2.03
N ALA A 228 -21.75 9.69 -3.21
CA ALA A 228 -22.78 9.88 -4.23
C ALA A 228 -23.28 8.53 -4.80
N LEU A 229 -22.43 7.51 -4.86
CA LEU A 229 -22.78 6.17 -5.33
C LEU A 229 -23.66 5.37 -4.35
N THR A 230 -23.79 5.79 -3.09
CA THR A 230 -24.70 5.14 -2.12
C THR A 230 -26.14 5.63 -2.24
N LYS A 231 -26.36 6.82 -2.82
CA LYS A 231 -27.68 7.47 -2.94
C LYS A 231 -28.29 7.24 -4.31
N PRO A 232 -29.58 6.87 -4.45
CA PRO A 232 -30.19 6.67 -5.76
C PRO A 232 -29.98 7.86 -6.71
N GLY A 233 -29.72 7.57 -7.98
CA GLY A 233 -29.52 8.59 -9.01
C GLY A 233 -28.62 8.09 -10.13
N ASP A 234 -28.55 8.87 -11.21
CA ASP A 234 -27.77 8.53 -12.38
C ASP A 234 -26.61 9.50 -12.63
N GLY A 235 -26.54 10.63 -11.89
CA GLY A 235 -25.52 11.70 -12.00
C GLY A 235 -24.09 11.17 -12.08
N ILE A 236 -23.71 10.35 -11.09
CA ILE A 236 -22.47 9.58 -11.04
C ILE A 236 -22.85 8.11 -10.95
N ARG A 237 -22.27 7.27 -11.83
CA ARG A 237 -22.48 5.81 -11.83
C ARG A 237 -21.25 5.02 -11.45
N ALA A 238 -20.06 5.60 -11.62
CA ALA A 238 -18.82 5.03 -11.12
C ALA A 238 -17.78 6.08 -10.74
N VAL A 239 -16.78 5.67 -9.96
CA VAL A 239 -15.55 6.44 -9.70
C VAL A 239 -14.36 5.48 -9.61
N PRO A 240 -13.20 5.79 -10.21
CA PRO A 240 -11.99 4.99 -10.03
C PRO A 240 -11.44 5.18 -8.62
N VAL A 241 -11.18 4.07 -7.94
CA VAL A 241 -10.62 4.01 -6.58
C VAL A 241 -9.69 2.82 -6.48
N THR A 242 -8.85 2.78 -5.46
CA THR A 242 -8.09 1.55 -5.20
C THR A 242 -9.02 0.49 -4.59
N GLU A 243 -8.71 -0.79 -4.83
CA GLU A 243 -9.46 -1.92 -4.28
C GLU A 243 -9.59 -1.83 -2.75
N GLN A 244 -8.49 -1.50 -2.08
CA GLN A 244 -8.45 -1.29 -0.64
C GLN A 244 -9.32 -0.10 -0.19
N GLN A 245 -9.29 1.02 -0.91
CA GLN A 245 -10.12 2.18 -0.58
C GLN A 245 -11.62 1.84 -0.66
N LEU A 246 -12.02 1.09 -1.69
CA LEU A 246 -13.39 0.60 -1.81
C LEU A 246 -13.75 -0.41 -0.70
N ALA A 247 -12.85 -1.34 -0.40
CA ALA A 247 -13.06 -2.31 0.67
C ALA A 247 -13.24 -1.62 2.03
N ALA A 248 -12.39 -0.62 2.34
CA ALA A 248 -12.49 0.19 3.53
C ALA A 248 -13.79 1.00 3.58
N PHE A 249 -14.16 1.64 2.46
CA PHE A 249 -15.41 2.38 2.34
C PHE A 249 -16.63 1.47 2.54
N ALA A 250 -16.64 0.27 1.98
CA ALA A 250 -17.79 -0.64 2.06
C ALA A 250 -18.01 -1.26 3.46
N ARG A 251 -17.02 -1.18 4.38
CA ARG A 251 -17.15 -1.75 5.72
C ARG A 251 -18.37 -1.19 6.45
N GLY A 252 -19.22 -2.09 6.95
CA GLY A 252 -20.43 -1.74 7.70
C GLY A 252 -21.58 -1.14 6.89
N ARG A 253 -21.44 -0.98 5.56
CA ARG A 253 -22.47 -0.36 4.71
C ARG A 253 -23.43 -1.35 4.03
N GLY A 254 -23.11 -2.65 4.03
CA GLY A 254 -23.96 -3.68 3.42
C GLY A 254 -24.22 -3.43 1.92
N GLU A 255 -25.45 -3.66 1.49
CA GLU A 255 -25.88 -3.54 0.08
C GLU A 255 -25.91 -2.09 -0.45
N ALA A 256 -25.86 -1.09 0.44
CA ALA A 256 -25.78 0.32 0.03
C ALA A 256 -24.39 0.71 -0.51
N ALA A 257 -23.37 -0.14 -0.30
CA ALA A 257 -22.02 0.11 -0.78
C ALA A 257 -21.94 -0.02 -2.32
N PRO A 258 -21.18 0.85 -3.00
CA PRO A 258 -20.80 0.59 -4.38
C PRO A 258 -19.91 -0.66 -4.45
N VAL A 259 -19.81 -1.20 -5.65
CA VAL A 259 -19.17 -2.50 -5.89
C VAL A 259 -18.05 -2.39 -6.91
N ALA A 260 -17.04 -3.23 -6.73
CA ALA A 260 -15.89 -3.28 -7.60
C ALA A 260 -16.30 -3.88 -8.95
N VAL A 261 -16.07 -3.12 -10.01
CA VAL A 261 -15.90 -3.65 -11.36
C VAL A 261 -14.42 -3.56 -11.71
N TYR A 262 -13.90 -4.64 -12.29
CA TYR A 262 -12.53 -4.77 -12.75
C TYR A 262 -12.53 -4.68 -14.27
N PRO A 263 -12.20 -3.51 -14.86
CA PRO A 263 -12.07 -3.42 -16.30
C PRO A 263 -10.95 -4.36 -16.77
N THR A 264 -11.16 -5.06 -17.89
CA THR A 264 -10.12 -5.97 -18.39
C THR A 264 -8.95 -5.20 -19.03
N GLY A 265 -7.75 -5.79 -18.96
CA GLY A 265 -6.51 -5.27 -19.51
C GLY A 265 -5.50 -4.86 -18.43
N PRO A 266 -4.31 -4.38 -18.83
CA PRO A 266 -3.27 -3.93 -17.91
C PRO A 266 -3.80 -2.90 -16.90
N THR A 267 -3.66 -3.22 -15.62
CA THR A 267 -4.23 -2.48 -14.50
C THR A 267 -3.13 -1.96 -13.59
N ALA A 268 -3.07 -0.64 -13.44
CA ALA A 268 -2.16 0.02 -12.51
C ALA A 268 -2.55 -0.30 -11.06
N SER A 269 -1.56 -0.31 -10.18
CA SER A 269 -1.76 -0.53 -8.75
C SER A 269 -1.02 0.50 -7.93
N ALA A 270 -1.61 0.93 -6.81
CA ALA A 270 -0.84 1.51 -5.72
C ALA A 270 0.09 0.42 -5.17
N THR A 271 1.35 0.75 -4.86
CA THR A 271 2.43 -0.22 -4.60
C THR A 271 3.10 -0.07 -3.24
N TYR A 272 2.72 0.95 -2.44
CA TYR A 272 3.13 1.12 -1.05
C TYR A 272 4.59 0.70 -0.75
N PRO A 273 5.58 1.33 -1.39
CA PRO A 273 6.98 0.97 -1.22
C PRO A 273 7.51 1.49 0.12
N ALA A 274 8.07 0.62 0.95
CA ALA A 274 8.81 1.01 2.13
C ALA A 274 10.24 1.42 1.75
N ALA A 275 10.55 2.71 1.90
CA ALA A 275 11.87 3.28 1.70
C ALA A 275 12.54 3.55 3.06
N VAL A 276 13.74 3.00 3.26
CA VAL A 276 14.60 3.40 4.38
C VAL A 276 15.28 4.72 4.01
N LEU A 277 15.25 5.69 4.91
CA LEU A 277 15.79 7.02 4.68
C LEU A 277 17.18 7.14 5.31
N ASP A 278 18.12 7.69 4.57
CA ASP A 278 19.48 8.00 5.04
C ASP A 278 19.59 9.52 5.21
N ARG A 279 19.57 9.99 6.45
CA ARG A 279 19.51 11.42 6.76
C ARG A 279 20.73 11.85 7.56
N GLU A 280 21.05 13.13 7.48
CA GLU A 280 22.17 13.70 8.24
C GLU A 280 22.01 13.57 9.77
N ASP A 281 20.77 13.43 10.25
CA ASP A 281 20.42 13.26 11.67
C ASP A 281 20.18 11.79 12.08
N THR A 282 20.25 10.83 11.15
CA THR A 282 20.19 9.39 11.46
C THR A 282 21.57 8.81 11.69
N THR A 283 21.61 7.64 12.34
CA THR A 283 22.85 6.90 12.61
C THR A 283 22.73 5.51 11.99
N ASP A 284 23.85 4.80 11.82
CA ASP A 284 23.84 3.39 11.37
C ASP A 284 22.87 2.49 12.16
N ALA A 285 22.61 2.84 13.43
CA ALA A 285 21.66 2.10 14.25
C ALA A 285 20.21 2.34 13.82
N HIS A 286 19.86 3.57 13.42
CA HIS A 286 18.55 3.87 12.85
C HIS A 286 18.35 3.15 11.53
N ASP A 287 19.34 3.16 10.64
CA ASP A 287 19.24 2.52 9.32
C ASP A 287 19.04 1.01 9.45
N ARG A 288 19.78 0.37 10.36
CA ARG A 288 19.62 -1.06 10.65
C ARG A 288 18.26 -1.36 11.28
N ALA A 289 17.81 -0.56 12.24
CA ALA A 289 16.52 -0.76 12.89
C ALA A 289 15.34 -0.54 11.92
N ALA A 290 15.46 0.45 11.04
CA ALA A 290 14.53 0.72 9.95
C ALA A 290 14.49 -0.46 8.96
N ALA A 291 15.66 -0.95 8.52
CA ALA A 291 15.75 -2.12 7.66
C ALA A 291 15.18 -3.38 8.33
N ASP A 292 15.43 -3.58 9.63
CA ASP A 292 14.87 -4.69 10.41
C ASP A 292 13.35 -4.65 10.48
N PHE A 293 12.76 -3.46 10.59
CA PHE A 293 11.31 -3.29 10.57
C PHE A 293 10.72 -3.55 9.17
N VAL A 294 11.37 -3.06 8.11
CA VAL A 294 10.96 -3.36 6.73
C VAL A 294 11.06 -4.85 6.43
N ALA A 295 12.12 -5.52 6.86
CA ALA A 295 12.27 -6.96 6.75
C ALA A 295 11.13 -7.69 7.50
N TYR A 296 10.86 -7.30 8.74
CA TYR A 296 9.76 -7.85 9.54
C TYR A 296 8.40 -7.69 8.86
N LEU A 297 8.13 -6.54 8.23
CA LEU A 297 6.91 -6.32 7.45
C LEU A 297 6.74 -7.28 6.27
N THR A 298 7.82 -7.87 5.76
CA THR A 298 7.80 -8.76 4.59
C THR A 298 7.96 -10.24 4.95
N GLU A 299 8.20 -10.54 6.23
CA GLU A 299 8.43 -11.89 6.73
C GLU A 299 7.14 -12.51 7.31
N GLY A 300 6.93 -13.79 7.01
CA GLY A 300 5.87 -14.60 7.61
C GLY A 300 4.47 -13.96 7.57
N ASP A 301 3.79 -14.00 8.71
CA ASP A 301 2.43 -13.48 8.89
C ASP A 301 2.38 -12.08 9.53
N HIS A 302 3.52 -11.41 9.67
CA HIS A 302 3.59 -10.09 10.32
C HIS A 302 2.81 -9.02 9.56
N ALA A 303 2.69 -9.17 8.24
CA ALA A 303 1.95 -8.28 7.36
C ALA A 303 0.44 -8.54 7.32
N LYS A 304 -0.06 -9.56 8.04
CA LYS A 304 -1.49 -9.92 8.06
C LYS A 304 -2.43 -8.73 8.36
N PRO A 305 -2.12 -7.79 9.27
CA PRO A 305 -2.94 -6.60 9.48
C PRO A 305 -3.22 -5.79 8.21
N LEU A 306 -2.26 -5.74 7.26
CA LEU A 306 -2.45 -5.08 5.96
C LEU A 306 -3.42 -5.87 5.08
N ALA A 307 -3.30 -7.20 5.04
CA ALA A 307 -4.23 -8.05 4.30
C ALA A 307 -5.67 -7.94 4.83
N GLU A 308 -5.85 -7.94 6.17
CA GLU A 308 -7.14 -7.69 6.83
C GLU A 308 -7.70 -6.30 6.51
N ALA A 309 -6.81 -5.33 6.30
CA ALA A 309 -7.17 -3.99 5.89
C ALA A 309 -7.59 -3.88 4.42
N GLY A 310 -7.48 -4.96 3.63
CA GLY A 310 -7.88 -5.02 2.22
C GLY A 310 -6.74 -4.74 1.24
N PHE A 311 -5.49 -4.75 1.70
CA PHE A 311 -4.33 -4.68 0.81
C PHE A 311 -3.96 -6.07 0.28
N ARG A 312 -3.44 -6.14 -0.94
CA ARG A 312 -2.79 -7.35 -1.47
C ARG A 312 -1.34 -7.36 -1.02
N VAL A 313 -0.98 -8.32 -0.20
CA VAL A 313 0.35 -8.39 0.42
C VAL A 313 1.13 -9.57 -0.16
N PRO A 314 2.37 -9.38 -0.63
CA PRO A 314 3.22 -10.47 -1.09
C PRO A 314 3.36 -11.56 -0.02
N GLY A 315 3.29 -12.84 -0.43
CA GLY A 315 3.39 -13.98 0.50
C GLY A 315 2.14 -14.26 1.34
N GLN A 316 1.14 -13.37 1.33
CA GLN A 316 -0.13 -13.56 2.03
C GLN A 316 -1.24 -14.02 1.08
N PRO A 317 -2.25 -14.75 1.57
CA PRO A 317 -3.46 -15.00 0.80
C PRO A 317 -4.12 -13.69 0.36
N THR A 318 -4.71 -13.69 -0.83
CA THR A 318 -5.54 -12.57 -1.29
C THR A 318 -6.66 -12.30 -0.26
N PRO A 319 -6.99 -11.02 0.02
CA PRO A 319 -8.04 -10.71 0.99
C PRO A 319 -9.37 -11.41 0.65
N ALA A 320 -10.12 -11.76 1.69
CA ALA A 320 -11.38 -12.47 1.54
C ALA A 320 -12.41 -11.63 0.76
N LYS A 321 -13.13 -12.27 -0.16
CA LYS A 321 -14.23 -11.65 -0.90
C LYS A 321 -15.26 -11.05 0.05
N THR A 322 -15.70 -9.84 -0.27
CA THR A 322 -16.81 -9.13 0.39
C THR A 322 -17.97 -8.94 -0.59
N ALA A 323 -19.09 -8.37 -0.12
CA ALA A 323 -20.21 -8.01 -0.99
C ALA A 323 -19.83 -6.93 -2.04
N ALA A 324 -18.92 -6.02 -1.66
CA ALA A 324 -18.48 -4.91 -2.49
C ALA A 324 -17.26 -5.28 -3.36
N VAL A 325 -16.30 -6.02 -2.81
CA VAL A 325 -14.98 -6.26 -3.45
C VAL A 325 -14.71 -7.75 -3.55
N ALA A 326 -14.43 -8.22 -4.78
CA ALA A 326 -14.16 -9.63 -5.04
C ALA A 326 -12.69 -10.03 -4.83
N PHE A 327 -11.77 -9.07 -4.83
CA PHE A 327 -10.32 -9.29 -4.82
C PHE A 327 -9.85 -10.21 -5.97
N GLY A 328 -10.40 -9.99 -7.17
CA GLY A 328 -10.16 -10.84 -8.34
C GLY A 328 -8.75 -10.69 -8.95
N THR A 329 -8.37 -11.59 -9.86
CA THR A 329 -7.11 -11.46 -10.60
C THR A 329 -7.15 -10.24 -11.51
N VAL A 330 -6.05 -9.48 -11.55
CA VAL A 330 -5.85 -8.37 -12.49
C VAL A 330 -4.61 -8.63 -13.32
N GLU A 331 -4.62 -8.19 -14.58
CA GLU A 331 -3.41 -8.14 -15.41
C GLU A 331 -2.56 -6.96 -14.93
N PRO A 332 -1.34 -7.19 -14.41
CA PRO A 332 -0.53 -6.10 -13.84
C PRO A 332 -0.01 -5.16 -14.94
N LEU A 333 0.00 -3.86 -14.63
CA LEU A 333 0.72 -2.85 -15.40
C LEU A 333 2.00 -2.47 -14.66
N ALA A 334 3.15 -2.57 -15.35
CA ALA A 334 4.41 -2.08 -14.82
C ALA A 334 4.38 -0.55 -14.63
N SER A 335 5.00 -0.07 -13.55
CA SER A 335 5.01 1.35 -13.21
C SER A 335 5.63 2.19 -14.32
N ALA A 336 4.93 3.24 -14.75
CA ALA A 336 5.44 4.22 -15.69
C ALA A 336 6.51 5.12 -15.04
N SER A 337 7.29 5.82 -15.87
CA SER A 337 8.22 6.83 -15.36
C SER A 337 7.49 7.99 -14.67
N ASN A 338 8.23 8.80 -13.91
CA ASN A 338 7.69 10.03 -13.34
C ASN A 338 7.21 11.01 -14.42
N ALA A 339 7.97 11.14 -15.52
CA ALA A 339 7.63 12.04 -16.62
C ALA A 339 6.34 11.60 -17.33
N ALA A 340 6.21 10.30 -17.60
CA ALA A 340 4.98 9.72 -18.14
C ALA A 340 3.79 9.97 -17.19
N THR A 341 3.94 9.69 -15.89
CA THR A 341 2.87 9.88 -14.90
C THR A 341 2.40 11.33 -14.85
N ILE A 342 3.32 12.30 -14.87
CA ILE A 342 3.00 13.74 -14.91
C ILE A 342 2.24 14.09 -16.20
N ALA A 343 2.72 13.64 -17.36
CA ALA A 343 2.07 13.91 -18.64
C ALA A 343 0.62 13.41 -18.70
N LEU A 344 0.33 12.26 -18.09
CA LEU A 344 -1.03 11.71 -18.00
C LEU A 344 -1.92 12.53 -17.05
N ALA A 345 -1.38 12.96 -15.90
CA ALA A 345 -2.09 13.85 -14.97
C ALA A 345 -2.45 15.19 -15.63
N ASP A 346 -1.52 15.79 -16.37
CA ASP A 346 -1.76 17.03 -17.12
C ASP A 346 -2.78 16.84 -18.25
N ALA A 347 -2.88 15.65 -18.82
CA ALA A 347 -3.89 15.35 -19.84
C ALA A 347 -5.32 15.28 -19.26
N LEU A 348 -5.47 14.87 -18.00
CA LEU A 348 -6.76 14.82 -17.30
C LEU A 348 -7.24 16.21 -16.83
N THR A 349 -6.32 17.10 -16.48
CA THR A 349 -6.63 18.42 -15.90
C THR A 349 -6.66 19.55 -16.93
N ARG A 350 -6.23 19.27 -18.17
CA ARG A 350 -6.31 20.21 -19.30
C ARG A 350 -7.77 20.62 -19.56
N LYS A 351 -8.05 21.90 -19.37
CA LYS A 351 -9.32 22.55 -19.70
C LYS A 351 -9.33 23.02 -21.15
#